data_AF-A0A9D6P1G8-F1
#
_entry.id   AF-A0A9D6P1G8-F1
#
_cell.length_a   1.000
_cell.length_b   1.000
_cell.length_c   1.000
_cell.angle_alpha   90.00
_cell.angle_beta   90.00
_cell.angle_gamma   90.00
#
_symmetry.space_group_name_H-M   'P 1'
#
loop_
_entity.id
_entity.type
_entity.pdbx_description
1 polymer ?
#
loop_
_entity_poly.entity_id
_entity_poly.type
_entity_poly.pdbx_seq_one_letter_code
_entity_poly.pdbx_strand_id
1 'polypeptide(L)'
;MIRIVLDANQYVSAVLNPKGLAAAILRASGLWGEVERVFELVVSPAILDEVQEVLGREHLRQLHGWSKGRVADFTSRLKDQAYLTPGRVVLTTTLKDPDDEVYLVAAVEAGASYLVTRDTELRSLKEYQGVLILDPAAFLALLRGEACRGLDWSRWCTLRLS
;
A
#
# COMPACT_ATOMS: atom_id res chain seq x y z
N MET A 1 14.48 -3.79 6.77
CA MET A 1 13.67 -2.76 6.09
C MET A 1 12.25 -2.91 6.60
N ILE A 2 11.54 -1.82 6.88
CA ILE A 2 10.14 -1.91 7.33
C ILE A 2 9.27 -2.41 6.18
N ARG A 3 8.27 -3.22 6.51
CA ARG A 3 7.31 -3.77 5.55
C ARG A 3 5.94 -3.14 5.76
N ILE A 4 5.27 -2.82 4.66
CA ILE A 4 3.94 -2.24 4.72
C ILE A 4 2.98 -2.94 3.77
N VAL A 5 1.74 -3.12 4.21
CA VAL A 5 0.62 -3.49 3.35
C VAL A 5 -0.15 -2.22 2.98
N LEU A 6 -0.55 -2.11 1.72
CA LEU A 6 -1.48 -1.09 1.26
C LEU A 6 -2.81 -1.76 0.89
N ASP A 7 -3.93 -1.12 1.22
CA ASP A 7 -5.21 -1.53 0.65
C ASP A 7 -5.26 -1.29 -0.88
N ALA A 8 -6.14 -2.01 -1.60
CA ALA A 8 -6.34 -1.83 -3.04
C ALA A 8 -6.70 -0.38 -3.38
N ASN A 9 -7.48 0.26 -2.50
CA ASN A 9 -7.90 1.66 -2.64
C ASN A 9 -6.72 2.64 -2.66
N GLN A 10 -5.59 2.36 -2.02
CA GLN A 10 -4.38 3.19 -2.10
C GLN A 10 -3.76 3.12 -3.49
N TYR A 11 -3.67 1.92 -4.08
CA TYR A 11 -3.17 1.78 -5.45
C TYR A 11 -4.06 2.55 -6.44
N VAL A 12 -5.38 2.39 -6.31
CA VAL A 12 -6.37 3.10 -7.15
C VAL A 12 -6.27 4.62 -6.94
N SER A 13 -6.20 5.07 -5.69
CA SER A 13 -6.05 6.49 -5.35
C SER A 13 -4.76 7.09 -5.90
N ALA A 14 -3.67 6.33 -5.90
CA ALA A 14 -2.38 6.77 -6.44
C ALA A 14 -2.43 6.93 -7.96
N VAL A 15 -3.13 6.03 -8.65
CA VAL A 15 -3.31 6.07 -10.10
C VAL A 15 -4.23 7.23 -10.51
N LEU A 16 -5.33 7.45 -9.80
CA LEU A 16 -6.28 8.54 -10.06
C LEU A 16 -5.73 9.92 -9.71
N ASN A 17 -4.94 10.02 -8.64
CA ASN A 17 -4.34 11.27 -8.20
C ASN A 17 -2.81 11.12 -8.00
N PRO A 18 -2.01 11.27 -9.08
CA PRO A 18 -0.56 11.13 -9.03
C PRO A 18 0.16 12.12 -8.10
N LYS A 19 -0.51 13.21 -7.70
CA LYS A 19 0.01 14.20 -6.73
C LYS A 19 -0.49 13.97 -5.31
N GLY A 20 -1.37 12.99 -5.11
CA GLY A 20 -1.99 12.68 -3.83
C GLY A 20 -1.10 11.91 -2.86
N LEU A 21 -1.64 11.68 -1.66
CA LEU A 21 -0.95 10.98 -0.57
C LEU A 21 -0.54 9.55 -0.95
N ALA A 22 -1.46 8.77 -1.51
CA ALA A 22 -1.18 7.39 -1.90
C ALA A 22 -0.09 7.30 -3.00
N ALA A 23 -0.09 8.25 -3.94
CA ALA A 23 0.98 8.33 -4.95
C ALA A 23 2.33 8.68 -4.33
N ALA A 24 2.37 9.56 -3.32
CA ALA A 24 3.60 9.84 -2.58
C ALA A 24 4.12 8.59 -1.83
N ILE A 25 3.22 7.80 -1.25
CA ILE A 25 3.58 6.52 -0.61
C ILE A 25 4.15 5.55 -1.66
N LEU A 26 3.47 5.34 -2.79
CA LEU A 26 4.00 4.43 -3.83
C LEU A 26 5.36 4.87 -4.39
N ARG A 27 5.62 6.17 -4.54
CA ARG A 27 6.96 6.65 -4.93
C ARG A 27 8.03 6.31 -3.89
N ALA A 28 7.70 6.44 -2.60
CA ALA A 28 8.61 6.06 -1.53
C ALA A 28 8.92 4.53 -1.53
N SER A 29 8.01 3.70 -2.05
CA SER A 29 8.30 2.26 -2.21
C SER A 29 9.36 1.95 -3.29
N GLY A 30 9.68 2.91 -4.17
CA GLY A 30 10.55 2.73 -5.34
C GLY A 30 9.90 1.95 -6.49
N LEU A 31 8.60 1.64 -6.41
CA LEU A 31 7.86 0.92 -7.46
C LEU A 31 7.90 1.62 -8.83
N TRP A 32 8.08 2.95 -8.84
CA TRP A 32 8.09 3.77 -10.04
C TRP A 32 9.51 4.00 -10.59
N GLY A 33 10.51 3.31 -10.04
CA GLY A 33 11.90 3.35 -10.49
C GLY A 33 12.78 4.34 -9.73
N GLU A 34 12.32 4.85 -8.58
CA GLU A 34 13.17 5.60 -7.66
C GLU A 34 14.28 4.71 -7.09
N VAL A 35 15.48 5.27 -6.95
CA VAL A 35 16.72 4.52 -6.66
C VAL A 35 16.81 4.04 -5.21
N GLU A 36 16.16 4.71 -4.27
CA GLU A 36 16.16 4.35 -2.85
C GLU A 36 14.77 3.93 -2.40
N ARG A 37 14.63 2.67 -1.98
CA ARG A 37 13.41 2.15 -1.37
C ARG A 37 13.40 2.46 0.12
N VAL A 38 12.36 3.17 0.54
CA VAL A 38 12.10 3.62 1.93
C VAL A 38 11.59 2.44 2.78
N PHE A 39 10.77 1.60 2.17
CA PHE A 39 10.13 0.44 2.76
C PHE A 39 9.89 -0.60 1.67
N GLU A 40 9.55 -1.81 2.08
CA GLU A 40 9.14 -2.89 1.20
C GLU A 40 7.61 -3.03 1.21
N LEU A 41 6.98 -2.95 0.04
CA LEU A 41 5.56 -3.26 -0.09
C LEU A 41 5.33 -4.75 0.13
N VAL A 42 4.19 -5.09 0.74
CA VAL A 42 3.73 -6.46 0.92
C VAL A 42 2.47 -6.64 0.10
N VAL A 43 2.42 -7.71 -0.67
CA VAL A 43 1.26 -8.10 -1.49
C VAL A 43 1.02 -9.60 -1.37
N SER A 44 -0.22 -10.02 -1.61
CA SER A 44 -0.62 -11.42 -1.75
C SER A 44 -1.32 -11.60 -3.11
N PRO A 45 -1.55 -12.84 -3.59
CA PRO A 45 -2.36 -13.07 -4.79
C PRO A 45 -3.72 -12.36 -4.74
N ALA A 46 -4.42 -12.43 -3.61
CA ALA A 46 -5.72 -11.78 -3.42
C ALA A 46 -5.64 -10.24 -3.58
N ILE A 47 -4.63 -9.60 -2.98
CA ILE A 47 -4.42 -8.16 -3.09
C ILE A 47 -4.10 -7.77 -4.55
N LEU A 48 -3.27 -8.56 -5.25
CA LEU A 48 -2.95 -8.29 -6.66
C LEU A 48 -4.18 -8.43 -7.57
N ASP A 49 -5.01 -9.45 -7.32
CA ASP A 49 -6.24 -9.69 -8.07
C ASP A 49 -7.25 -8.55 -7.84
N GLU A 50 -7.42 -8.10 -6.60
CA GLU A 50 -8.29 -6.97 -6.27
C GLU A 50 -7.80 -5.67 -6.94
N VAL A 51 -6.50 -5.37 -6.86
CA VAL A 51 -5.93 -4.18 -7.53
C VAL A 51 -6.16 -4.25 -9.04
N GLN A 52 -5.94 -5.41 -9.66
CA GLN A 52 -6.17 -5.60 -11.09
C GLN A 52 -7.65 -5.44 -11.47
N GLU A 53 -8.55 -6.02 -10.67
CA GLU A 53 -9.99 -5.93 -10.89
C GLU A 53 -10.47 -4.48 -10.80
N VAL A 54 -10.14 -3.80 -9.71
CA VAL A 54 -10.63 -2.43 -9.45
C VAL A 54 -10.10 -1.47 -10.51
N LEU A 55 -8.79 -1.46 -10.79
CA LEU A 55 -8.22 -0.65 -11.88
C LEU A 55 -8.71 -1.07 -13.27
N GLY A 56 -9.22 -2.30 -13.41
CA GLY A 56 -9.80 -2.82 -14.64
C GLY A 56 -11.23 -2.35 -14.92
N ARG A 57 -11.96 -1.86 -13.90
CA ARG A 57 -13.36 -1.42 -14.03
C ARG A 57 -13.50 -0.29 -15.04
N GLU A 58 -14.50 -0.37 -15.91
CA GLU A 58 -14.64 0.53 -17.06
C GLU A 58 -14.66 2.02 -16.65
N HIS A 59 -15.48 2.38 -15.67
CA HIS A 59 -15.59 3.75 -15.19
C HIS A 59 -14.27 4.28 -14.63
N LEU A 60 -13.50 3.47 -13.89
CA LEU A 60 -12.18 3.88 -13.39
C LEU A 60 -11.19 4.03 -14.54
N ARG A 61 -11.17 3.11 -15.49
CA ARG A 61 -10.33 3.21 -16.69
C ARG A 61 -10.60 4.45 -17.51
N GLN A 62 -11.85 4.91 -17.58
CA GLN A 62 -12.20 6.17 -18.23
C GLN A 62 -11.63 7.39 -17.47
N LEU A 63 -11.52 7.32 -16.14
CA LEU A 63 -10.96 8.39 -15.31
C LEU A 63 -9.43 8.45 -15.37
N HIS A 64 -8.73 7.32 -15.18
CA HIS A 64 -7.25 7.31 -15.19
C HIS A 64 -6.62 7.07 -16.56
N GLY A 65 -7.41 6.67 -17.57
CA GLY A 65 -6.98 6.51 -18.95
C GLY A 65 -6.03 5.34 -19.21
N TRP A 66 -5.90 4.37 -18.29
CA TRP A 66 -5.01 3.22 -18.54
C TRP A 66 -5.68 2.15 -19.41
N SER A 67 -4.91 1.56 -20.31
CA SER A 67 -5.30 0.35 -21.02
C SER A 67 -5.31 -0.85 -20.06
N LYS A 68 -6.03 -1.92 -20.42
CA LYS A 68 -5.97 -3.19 -19.67
C LYS A 68 -4.52 -3.72 -19.58
N GLY A 69 -3.75 -3.58 -20.66
CA GLY A 69 -2.33 -3.93 -20.68
C GLY A 69 -1.51 -3.16 -19.66
N ARG A 70 -1.71 -1.84 -19.54
CA ARG A 70 -1.00 -1.03 -18.54
C ARG A 70 -1.38 -1.39 -17.10
N VAL A 71 -2.62 -1.79 -16.83
CA VAL A 71 -3.03 -2.32 -15.52
C VAL A 71 -2.31 -3.62 -15.22
N ALA A 72 -2.25 -4.55 -16.18
CA ALA A 72 -1.51 -5.82 -16.03
C ALA A 72 0.00 -5.60 -15.84
N ASP A 73 0.60 -4.66 -16.58
CA ASP A 73 2.01 -4.29 -16.40
C ASP A 73 2.27 -3.74 -15.00
N PHE A 74 1.33 -2.96 -14.45
CA PHE A 74 1.44 -2.42 -13.11
C PHE A 74 1.35 -3.51 -12.03
N THR A 75 0.40 -4.44 -12.14
CA THR A 75 0.28 -5.56 -11.18
C THR A 75 1.43 -6.55 -11.30
N SER A 76 1.96 -6.79 -12.50
CA SER A 76 3.20 -7.56 -12.68
C SER A 76 4.38 -6.90 -11.98
N ARG A 77 4.55 -5.59 -12.13
CA ARG A 77 5.62 -4.86 -11.43
C ARG A 77 5.47 -4.92 -9.91
N LEU A 78 4.25 -4.83 -9.39
CA LEU A 78 4.00 -5.01 -7.96
C LEU A 78 4.48 -6.38 -7.51
N LYS A 79 4.06 -7.44 -8.21
CA LYS A 79 4.47 -8.81 -7.92
C LYS A 79 5.98 -9.01 -7.93
N ASP A 80 6.68 -8.37 -8.88
CA ASP A 80 8.12 -8.52 -9.05
C ASP A 80 8.95 -7.72 -8.04
N GLN A 81 8.41 -6.62 -7.51
CA GLN A 81 9.15 -5.68 -6.66
C GLN A 81 8.77 -5.70 -5.18
N ALA A 82 7.59 -6.23 -4.84
CA ALA A 82 7.09 -6.34 -3.48
C ALA A 82 7.45 -7.68 -2.84
N TYR A 83 7.33 -7.74 -1.51
CA TYR A 83 7.36 -8.99 -0.75
C TYR A 83 6.03 -9.74 -0.95
N LEU A 84 6.10 -10.92 -1.56
CA LEU A 84 4.91 -11.73 -1.84
C LEU A 84 4.62 -12.70 -0.70
N THR A 85 3.44 -12.61 -0.10
CA THR A 85 2.94 -13.58 0.88
C THR A 85 2.02 -14.61 0.23
N PRO A 86 1.91 -15.83 0.80
CA PRO A 86 1.07 -16.86 0.22
C PRO A 86 -0.44 -16.66 0.49
N GLY A 87 -0.83 -15.85 1.47
CA GLY A 87 -2.23 -15.58 1.82
C GLY A 87 -2.94 -16.80 2.42
N ARG A 88 -2.25 -17.58 3.27
CA ARG A 88 -2.72 -18.88 3.78
C ARG A 88 -2.97 -18.89 5.29
N VAL A 89 -2.44 -17.93 6.03
CA VAL A 89 -2.74 -17.80 7.46
C VAL A 89 -4.23 -17.59 7.65
N VAL A 90 -4.82 -18.40 8.52
CA VAL A 90 -6.21 -18.24 8.96
C VAL A 90 -6.18 -17.36 10.19
N LEU A 91 -6.85 -16.22 10.11
CA LEU A 91 -7.02 -15.32 11.24
C LEU A 91 -8.37 -15.57 11.90
N THR A 92 -8.48 -15.19 13.16
CA THR A 92 -9.78 -15.05 13.83
C THR A 92 -10.06 -13.56 13.90
N THR A 93 -10.67 -13.02 12.84
CA THR A 93 -11.11 -11.62 12.82
C THR A 93 -12.62 -11.54 13.07
N THR A 94 -13.07 -10.38 13.54
CA THR A 94 -14.50 -10.06 13.69
C THR A 94 -14.89 -8.91 12.76
N LEU A 95 -14.22 -8.80 11.61
CA LEU A 95 -14.54 -7.81 10.59
C LEU A 95 -15.94 -8.07 10.06
N LYS A 96 -16.69 -7.01 9.78
CA LYS A 96 -18.00 -7.10 9.12
C LYS A 96 -17.82 -7.42 7.64
N ASP A 97 -16.80 -6.84 7.01
CA ASP A 97 -16.39 -7.23 5.66
C ASP A 97 -15.29 -8.31 5.72
N PRO A 98 -15.59 -9.57 5.38
CA PRO A 98 -14.58 -10.63 5.37
C PRO A 98 -13.56 -10.46 4.24
N ASP A 99 -13.86 -9.67 3.19
CA ASP A 99 -12.93 -9.47 2.08
C ASP A 99 -11.73 -8.61 2.51
N ASP A 100 -11.88 -7.78 3.55
CA ASP A 100 -10.80 -6.97 4.14
C ASP A 100 -9.78 -7.80 4.95
N GLU A 101 -10.12 -9.04 5.32
CA GLU A 101 -9.23 -9.92 6.10
C GLU A 101 -7.90 -10.20 5.35
N VAL A 102 -7.93 -10.20 4.02
CA VAL A 102 -6.75 -10.49 3.17
C VAL A 102 -5.58 -9.54 3.45
N TYR A 103 -5.86 -8.29 3.84
CA TYR A 103 -4.83 -7.30 4.18
C TYR A 103 -4.17 -7.61 5.52
N LEU A 104 -4.96 -8.05 6.50
CA LEU A 104 -4.43 -8.48 7.80
C LEU A 104 -3.63 -9.77 7.66
N VAL A 105 -4.10 -10.74 6.86
CA VAL A 105 -3.38 -11.98 6.57
C VAL A 105 -2.01 -11.67 5.97
N ALA A 106 -1.96 -10.84 4.92
CA ALA A 106 -0.71 -10.44 4.29
C ALA A 106 0.22 -9.73 5.28
N ALA A 107 -0.32 -8.84 6.12
CA ALA A 107 0.46 -8.10 7.10
C ALA A 107 1.10 -9.03 8.14
N VAL A 108 0.31 -9.96 8.70
CA VAL A 108 0.77 -10.93 9.70
C VAL A 108 1.81 -11.87 9.10
N GLU A 109 1.55 -12.44 7.92
CA GLU A 109 2.48 -13.37 7.24
C GLU A 109 3.83 -12.73 6.93
N ALA A 110 3.84 -11.45 6.56
CA ALA A 110 5.06 -10.73 6.23
C ALA A 110 5.80 -10.16 7.45
N GLY A 111 5.19 -10.18 8.64
CA GLY A 111 5.65 -9.40 9.78
C GLY A 111 5.70 -7.91 9.46
N ALA A 112 4.66 -7.40 8.78
CA ALA A 112 4.57 -6.00 8.40
C ALA A 112 4.44 -5.11 9.65
N SER A 113 5.08 -3.94 9.60
CA SER A 113 4.97 -2.95 10.69
C SER A 113 3.70 -2.11 10.55
N TYR A 114 3.22 -1.93 9.31
CA TYR A 114 2.10 -1.05 9.02
C TYR A 114 1.14 -1.65 7.98
N LEU A 115 -0.15 -1.42 8.20
CA LEU A 115 -1.21 -1.51 7.19
C LEU A 115 -1.73 -0.09 6.93
N VAL A 116 -1.66 0.36 5.68
CA VAL A 116 -2.15 1.68 5.30
C VAL A 116 -3.46 1.53 4.54
N THR A 117 -4.54 2.05 5.14
CA THR A 117 -5.89 1.92 4.60
C THR A 117 -6.74 3.14 4.89
N ARG A 118 -7.73 3.41 4.04
CA ARG A 118 -8.79 4.39 4.33
C ARG A 118 -10.01 3.75 4.99
N ASP A 119 -10.09 2.43 4.99
CA ASP A 119 -11.19 1.70 5.58
C ASP A 119 -11.31 2.04 7.08
N THR A 120 -12.52 2.36 7.52
CA THR A 120 -12.77 2.77 8.91
C THR A 120 -12.87 1.60 9.86
N GLU A 121 -13.33 0.45 9.38
CA GLU A 121 -13.43 -0.77 10.17
C GLU A 121 -12.03 -1.32 10.48
N LEU A 122 -11.17 -1.49 9.48
CA LEU A 122 -9.77 -1.88 9.69
C LEU A 122 -9.06 -0.89 10.61
N ARG A 123 -9.21 0.42 10.38
CA ARG A 123 -8.60 1.44 11.26
C ARG A 123 -9.17 1.45 12.67
N SER A 124 -10.39 0.97 12.90
CA SER A 124 -10.97 0.90 14.24
C SER A 124 -10.22 -0.07 15.16
N LEU A 125 -9.53 -1.07 14.58
CA LEU A 125 -8.67 -2.00 15.31
C LEU A 125 -7.43 -1.29 15.87
N LYS A 126 -6.95 -0.22 15.22
CA LYS A 126 -5.71 0.55 15.49
C LYS A 126 -4.42 -0.26 15.33
N GLU A 127 -4.38 -1.47 15.87
CA GLU A 127 -3.29 -2.41 15.79
C GLU A 127 -3.84 -3.83 15.74
N TYR A 128 -3.23 -4.71 14.95
CA TYR A 128 -3.58 -6.13 14.90
C TYR A 128 -2.31 -6.98 14.88
N GLN A 129 -2.11 -7.78 15.93
CA GLN A 129 -0.94 -8.67 16.07
C GLN A 129 0.42 -7.98 15.80
N GLY A 130 0.61 -6.75 16.28
CA GLY A 130 1.83 -5.97 16.09
C GLY A 130 1.87 -5.13 14.79
N VAL A 131 0.84 -5.21 13.94
CA VAL A 131 0.69 -4.39 12.73
C VAL A 131 -0.08 -3.12 13.09
N LEU A 132 0.54 -1.95 12.97
CA LEU A 132 -0.15 -0.67 13.17
C LEU A 132 -0.98 -0.30 11.94
N ILE A 133 -2.24 0.09 12.15
CA ILE A 133 -3.18 0.41 11.07
C ILE A 133 -3.37 1.92 11.00
N LEU A 134 -2.91 2.51 9.90
CA LEU A 134 -2.84 3.95 9.72
C LEU A 134 -3.58 4.38 8.47
N ASP A 135 -4.08 5.62 8.48
CA ASP A 135 -4.48 6.25 7.24
C ASP A 135 -3.25 6.76 6.46
N PRO A 136 -3.38 7.08 5.16
CA PRO A 136 -2.27 7.54 4.33
C PRO A 136 -1.59 8.82 4.83
N ALA A 137 -2.35 9.72 5.47
CA ALA A 137 -1.80 10.99 5.97
C ALA A 137 -0.94 10.74 7.22
N ALA A 138 -1.45 9.92 8.15
CA ALA A 138 -0.72 9.51 9.35
C ALA A 138 0.55 8.74 8.99
N PHE A 139 0.48 7.81 8.04
CA PHE A 139 1.66 7.06 7.60
C PHE A 139 2.73 7.96 6.95
N LEU A 140 2.33 8.89 6.07
CA LEU A 140 3.28 9.85 5.49
C LEU A 140 3.90 10.77 6.55
N ALA A 141 3.12 11.21 7.54
CA ALA A 141 3.65 12.00 8.65
C ALA A 141 4.68 11.20 9.46
N LEU A 142 4.45 9.90 9.67
CA LEU A 142 5.40 8.99 10.32
C LEU A 142 6.69 8.87 9.52
N LEU A 143 6.61 8.63 8.20
CA LEU A 143 7.80 8.58 7.33
C LEU A 143 8.61 9.89 7.40
N ARG A 144 7.93 11.04 7.45
CA ARG A 144 8.59 12.36 7.61
C ARG A 144 9.16 12.58 9.00
N GLY A 145 8.56 12.00 10.04
CA GLY A 145 9.04 12.09 11.43
C GLY A 145 10.25 11.21 11.70
N GLU A 146 10.27 10.00 11.16
CA GLU A 146 11.43 9.10 11.16
C GLU A 146 12.59 9.67 10.34
N ALA A 147 12.28 10.47 9.30
CA ALA A 147 13.25 11.25 8.55
C ALA A 147 14.10 12.21 9.37
N CYS A 148 13.54 12.73 10.46
CA CYS A 148 14.24 13.65 11.35
C CYS A 148 15.06 12.94 12.46
N ARG A 149 15.00 11.60 12.60
CA ARG A 149 15.56 10.85 13.74
C ARG A 149 16.81 10.00 13.45
N GLY A 150 17.50 10.21 12.33
CA GLY A 150 18.87 9.70 12.13
C GLY A 150 19.03 8.47 11.24
N LEU A 151 17.97 8.03 10.58
CA LEU A 151 18.11 7.34 9.30
C LEU A 151 18.39 8.44 8.24
N ASP A 152 19.32 8.25 7.30
CA ASP A 152 19.67 9.29 6.32
C ASP A 152 18.56 9.47 5.27
N TRP A 153 17.53 10.22 5.66
CA TRP A 153 16.35 10.57 4.88
C TRP A 153 16.45 11.97 4.25
N SER A 154 17.61 12.62 4.36
CA SER A 154 17.85 14.01 3.97
C SER A 154 17.49 14.31 2.51
N ARG A 155 17.50 13.29 1.66
CA ARG A 155 17.17 13.34 0.22
C ARG A 155 15.67 13.32 -0.11
N TRP A 156 14.80 12.98 0.84
CA TRP A 156 13.34 12.95 0.68
C TRP A 156 12.62 14.19 1.25
N CYS A 157 13.33 15.04 2.02
CA CYS A 157 12.82 16.32 2.53
C CYS A 157 12.42 17.32 1.43
N THR A 158 12.75 17.07 0.17
CA THR A 158 12.38 17.87 -1.01
C THR A 158 10.94 17.65 -1.49
N LEU A 159 10.18 16.70 -0.94
CA LEU A 159 8.72 16.61 -1.11
C LEU A 159 7.99 17.71 -0.30
N ARG A 160 8.41 18.97 -0.48
CA ARG A 160 7.57 20.13 -0.20
C ARG A 160 6.45 20.11 -1.23
N LEU A 161 5.26 19.65 -0.83
CA LEU A 161 4.04 19.97 -1.55
C LEU A 161 3.84 21.48 -1.40
N SER A 162 4.21 22.23 -2.44
CA SER A 162 3.66 23.55 -2.74
C SER A 162 2.14 23.45 -2.93
#